data_AF-A0A967P4I1-F1
#
_entry.id   AF-A0A967P4I1-F1
#
_cell.length_a   1.000
_cell.length_b   1.000
_cell.length_c   1.000
_cell.angle_alpha   90.00
_cell.angle_beta   90.00
_cell.angle_gamma   90.00
#
_symmetry.space_group_name_H-M   'P 1'
#
loop_
_entity.id
_entity.type
_entity.pdbx_description
1 polymer ?
#
loop_
_entity_poly.entity_id
_entity_poly.type
_entity_poly.pdbx_seq_one_letter_code
_entity_poly.pdbx_strand_id
1 'polypeptide(L)'
;MKSQSLLTYLLFVIAFLTTASVYAVDDAFKDSALSWQKQATGTRAAVISVYEELTKIGDKGNADAKELIDDAVTQLGEGDKQLKAGDELFAKNEFEKASYDYNMAWQYYVKAATAGLNAKRILTGQ
;
A
#
# COMPACT_ATOMS: atom_id res chain seq x y z
N MET A 1 10.95 -3.31 59.20
CA MET A 1 11.27 -2.79 57.85
C MET A 1 11.56 -3.95 56.90
N LYS A 2 10.55 -4.50 56.19
CA LYS A 2 10.73 -5.54 55.16
C LYS A 2 9.60 -5.54 54.08
N SER A 3 8.90 -4.41 53.85
CA SER A 3 7.83 -4.35 52.84
C SER A 3 8.16 -3.53 51.58
N GLN A 4 9.30 -2.83 51.54
CA GLN A 4 9.66 -2.01 50.37
C GLN A 4 10.20 -2.81 49.18
N SER A 5 10.84 -3.97 49.39
CA SER A 5 11.51 -4.69 48.29
C SER A 5 10.56 -5.45 47.35
N LEU A 6 9.37 -5.85 47.82
CA LEU A 6 8.38 -6.58 47.03
C LEU A 6 7.64 -5.68 46.04
N LEU A 7 7.33 -4.43 46.44
CA LEU A 7 6.62 -3.47 45.58
C LEU A 7 7.50 -3.00 44.41
N THR A 8 8.79 -2.79 44.67
CA THR A 8 9.77 -2.35 43.65
C THR A 8 10.05 -3.45 42.62
N TYR A 9 10.13 -4.72 43.05
CA TYR A 9 10.29 -5.85 42.14
C TYR A 9 9.04 -6.06 41.26
N LEU A 10 7.84 -5.89 41.83
CA LEU A 10 6.59 -6.03 41.10
C LEU A 10 6.44 -4.95 40.01
N LEU A 11 6.83 -3.70 40.30
CA LEU A 11 6.83 -2.61 39.32
C LEU A 11 7.85 -2.82 38.19
N PHE A 12 9.03 -3.39 38.48
CA PHE A 12 10.04 -3.72 37.46
C PHE A 12 9.58 -4.84 36.52
N VAL A 13 8.88 -5.86 37.04
CA VAL A 13 8.34 -6.96 36.23
C VAL A 13 7.20 -6.50 35.32
N ILE A 14 6.32 -5.61 35.79
CA ILE A 14 5.24 -5.04 34.98
C ILE A 14 5.80 -4.12 33.88
N ALA A 15 6.84 -3.34 34.17
CA ALA A 15 7.53 -2.53 33.16
C ALA A 15 8.21 -3.40 32.07
N PHE A 16 8.79 -4.54 32.44
CA PHE A 16 9.44 -5.44 31.47
C PHE A 16 8.43 -6.22 30.60
N LEU A 17 7.26 -6.57 31.17
CA LEU A 17 6.19 -7.25 30.44
C LEU A 17 5.46 -6.33 29.45
N THR A 18 5.39 -5.03 29.73
CA THR A 18 4.75 -4.04 28.85
C THR A 18 5.64 -3.62 27.68
N THR A 19 6.96 -3.63 27.82
CA THR A 19 7.85 -3.35 26.67
C THR A 19 7.89 -4.52 25.68
N ALA A 20 7.87 -5.76 26.16
CA ALA A 20 7.93 -6.94 25.29
C ALA A 20 6.69 -7.08 24.37
N SER A 21 5.51 -6.65 24.82
CA SER A 21 4.30 -6.68 24.00
C SER A 21 4.26 -5.57 22.94
N VAL A 22 4.89 -4.42 23.18
CA VAL A 22 4.97 -3.32 22.21
C VAL A 22 5.89 -3.69 21.04
N TYR A 23 7.04 -4.31 21.31
CA TYR A 23 7.96 -4.76 20.25
C TYR A 23 7.36 -5.87 19.37
N ALA A 24 6.58 -6.80 19.95
CA ALA A 24 5.96 -7.88 19.20
C ALA A 24 4.84 -7.40 18.23
N VAL A 25 4.15 -6.31 18.58
CA VAL A 25 3.12 -5.69 17.71
C VAL A 25 3.77 -4.91 16.57
N ASP A 26 4.87 -4.22 16.85
CA ASP A 26 5.61 -3.42 15.87
C ASP A 26 6.22 -4.31 14.75
N ASP A 27 6.79 -5.46 15.12
CA ASP A 27 7.31 -6.44 14.16
C ASP A 27 6.20 -7.02 13.24
N ALA A 28 5.01 -7.29 13.79
CA ALA A 28 3.88 -7.79 12.99
C ALA A 28 3.40 -6.74 11.97
N PHE A 29 3.35 -5.46 12.35
CA PHE A 29 3.00 -4.39 11.43
C PHE A 29 4.08 -4.12 10.40
N LYS A 30 5.36 -4.27 10.76
CA LYS A 30 6.48 -4.16 9.82
C LYS A 30 6.41 -5.23 8.73
N ASP A 31 6.16 -6.48 9.10
CA ASP A 31 5.98 -7.58 8.13
C ASP A 31 4.77 -7.35 7.23
N SER A 32 3.66 -6.86 7.82
CA SER A 32 2.47 -6.47 7.07
C SER A 32 2.77 -5.37 6.06
N ALA A 33 3.48 -4.31 6.48
CA ALA A 33 3.87 -3.20 5.63
C ALA A 33 4.77 -3.66 4.47
N LEU A 34 5.79 -4.48 4.73
CA LEU A 34 6.66 -5.03 3.69
C LEU A 34 5.89 -5.90 2.69
N SER A 35 4.95 -6.72 3.18
CA SER A 35 4.09 -7.54 2.32
C SER A 35 3.24 -6.68 1.38
N TRP A 36 2.57 -5.64 1.92
CA TRP A 36 1.78 -4.73 1.11
C TRP A 36 2.61 -3.87 0.17
N GLN A 37 3.78 -3.38 0.60
CA GLN A 37 4.71 -2.66 -0.27
C GLN A 37 5.11 -3.51 -1.47
N LYS A 38 5.44 -4.80 -1.24
CA LYS A 38 5.77 -5.75 -2.32
C LYS A 38 4.60 -5.96 -3.27
N GLN A 39 3.38 -6.12 -2.76
CA GLN A 39 2.19 -6.26 -3.59
C GLN A 39 1.92 -4.99 -4.41
N ALA A 40 1.95 -3.82 -3.77
CA ALA A 40 1.73 -2.53 -4.42
C ALA A 40 2.75 -2.26 -5.53
N THR A 41 4.05 -2.43 -5.25
CA THR A 41 5.12 -2.22 -6.25
C THR A 41 5.05 -3.22 -7.40
N GLY A 42 4.75 -4.50 -7.11
CA GLY A 42 4.54 -5.51 -8.15
C GLY A 42 3.34 -5.19 -9.04
N THR A 43 2.21 -4.82 -8.46
CA THR A 43 1.01 -4.41 -9.22
C THR A 43 1.25 -3.13 -10.01
N ARG A 44 1.94 -2.14 -9.46
CA ARG A 44 2.32 -0.90 -10.15
C ARG A 44 3.08 -1.18 -11.45
N ALA A 45 4.05 -2.08 -11.42
CA ALA A 45 4.82 -2.46 -12.61
C ALA A 45 3.91 -3.03 -13.72
N ALA A 46 2.95 -3.89 -13.35
CA ALA A 46 1.97 -4.44 -14.30
C ALA A 46 1.04 -3.35 -14.86
N VAL A 47 0.57 -2.41 -14.02
CA VAL A 47 -0.27 -1.28 -14.45
C VAL A 47 0.46 -0.38 -15.43
N ILE A 48 1.74 -0.05 -15.17
CA ILE A 48 2.55 0.75 -16.08
C ILE A 48 2.68 0.07 -17.44
N SER A 49 2.91 -1.25 -17.47
CA SER A 49 2.95 -2.01 -18.72
C SER A 49 1.65 -1.87 -19.53
N VAL A 50 0.49 -2.00 -18.88
CA VAL A 50 -0.83 -1.80 -19.53
C VAL A 50 -0.99 -0.35 -20.00
N TYR A 51 -0.59 0.62 -19.19
CA TYR A 51 -0.66 2.04 -19.55
C TYR A 51 0.21 2.40 -20.76
N GLU A 52 1.42 1.87 -20.84
CA GLU A 52 2.32 2.07 -21.98
C GLU A 52 1.74 1.47 -23.27
N GLU A 53 1.08 0.31 -23.18
CA GLU A 53 0.35 -0.27 -24.32
C GLU A 53 -0.81 0.62 -24.76
N LEU A 54 -1.64 1.09 -23.82
CA LEU A 54 -2.77 1.98 -24.12
C LEU A 54 -2.32 3.31 -24.72
N THR A 55 -1.21 3.86 -24.24
CA THR A 55 -0.62 5.10 -24.78
C THR A 55 -0.22 4.94 -26.25
N LYS A 56 0.27 3.75 -26.65
CA LYS A 56 0.59 3.44 -28.05
C LYS A 56 -0.65 3.24 -28.91
N ILE A 57 -1.71 2.63 -28.36
CA ILE A 57 -2.96 2.36 -29.08
C ILE A 57 -3.75 3.65 -29.29
N GLY A 58 -3.76 4.54 -28.29
CA GLY A 58 -4.63 5.71 -28.23
C GLY A 58 -6.11 5.34 -28.03
N ASP A 59 -6.96 6.33 -27.78
CA ASP A 59 -8.41 6.12 -27.63
C ASP A 59 -9.14 5.83 -28.95
N LYS A 60 -8.48 6.02 -30.10
CA LYS A 60 -9.03 5.86 -31.45
C LYS A 60 -10.38 6.59 -31.67
N GLY A 61 -10.62 7.69 -30.94
CA GLY A 61 -11.89 8.43 -30.99
C GLY A 61 -13.07 7.73 -30.31
N ASN A 62 -12.84 6.66 -29.54
CA ASN A 62 -13.87 6.00 -28.74
C ASN A 62 -13.97 6.68 -27.37
N ALA A 63 -15.13 7.29 -27.09
CA ALA A 63 -15.36 8.06 -25.86
C ALA A 63 -15.29 7.19 -24.60
N ASP A 64 -15.85 5.97 -24.63
CA ASP A 64 -15.83 5.05 -23.49
C ASP A 64 -14.40 4.59 -23.17
N ALA A 65 -13.61 4.29 -24.22
CA ALA A 65 -12.21 3.94 -24.04
C ALA A 65 -11.40 5.12 -23.49
N LYS A 66 -11.71 6.35 -23.93
CA LYS A 66 -11.08 7.56 -23.42
C LYS A 66 -11.33 7.74 -21.92
N GLU A 67 -12.59 7.63 -21.48
CA GLU A 67 -12.95 7.77 -20.05
C GLU A 67 -12.21 6.74 -19.18
N LEU A 68 -12.13 5.49 -19.64
CA LEU A 68 -11.42 4.43 -18.93
C LEU A 68 -9.89 4.64 -18.91
N ILE A 69 -9.31 5.21 -19.97
CA ILE A 69 -7.89 5.59 -19.98
C ILE A 69 -7.64 6.71 -18.97
N ASP A 70 -8.49 7.73 -18.95
CA ASP A 70 -8.38 8.87 -18.04
C ASP A 70 -8.56 8.43 -16.58
N ASP A 71 -9.49 7.52 -16.29
CA ASP A 71 -9.64 6.90 -14.96
C ASP A 71 -8.41 6.06 -14.60
N ALA A 72 -7.90 5.23 -15.52
CA ALA A 72 -6.70 4.44 -15.26
C ALA A 72 -5.49 5.31 -14.87
N VAL A 73 -5.30 6.45 -15.55
CA VAL A 73 -4.26 7.43 -15.23
C VAL A 73 -4.50 8.06 -13.86
N THR A 74 -5.74 8.43 -13.56
CA THR A 74 -6.11 9.04 -12.28
C THR A 74 -5.83 8.09 -11.12
N GLN A 75 -6.29 6.84 -11.22
CA GLN A 75 -6.07 5.83 -10.19
C GLN A 75 -4.59 5.47 -10.05
N LEU A 76 -3.82 5.41 -11.15
CA LEU A 76 -2.36 5.22 -11.08
C LEU A 76 -1.69 6.36 -10.29
N GLY A 77 -2.09 7.60 -10.54
CA GLY A 77 -1.59 8.77 -9.80
C GLY A 77 -1.94 8.74 -8.31
N GLU A 78 -3.16 8.35 -7.94
CA GLU A 78 -3.53 8.17 -6.53
C GLU A 78 -2.75 7.03 -5.88
N GLY A 79 -2.53 5.92 -6.59
CA GLY A 79 -1.69 4.83 -6.11
C GLY A 79 -0.25 5.27 -5.85
N ASP A 80 0.34 6.06 -6.76
CA ASP A 80 1.70 6.60 -6.62
C ASP A 80 1.84 7.52 -5.39
N LYS A 81 0.81 8.33 -5.11
CA LYS A 81 0.76 9.19 -3.90
C LYS A 81 0.75 8.34 -2.63
N GLN A 82 -0.09 7.31 -2.58
CA GLN A 82 -0.20 6.42 -1.41
C GLN A 82 1.07 5.59 -1.20
N LEU A 83 1.67 5.09 -2.28
CA LEU A 83 2.93 4.35 -2.19
C LEU A 83 4.04 5.21 -1.57
N LYS A 84 4.15 6.46 -2.03
CA LYS A 84 5.10 7.42 -1.47
C LYS A 84 4.81 7.75 0.00
N ALA A 85 3.55 7.95 0.37
CA ALA A 85 3.16 8.18 1.76
C ALA A 85 3.52 6.99 2.66
N GLY A 86 3.29 5.76 2.18
CA GLY A 86 3.72 4.53 2.83
C GLY A 86 5.24 4.46 3.02
N ASP A 87 6.03 4.82 2.00
CA ASP A 87 7.51 4.87 2.08
C ASP A 87 7.98 5.88 3.15
N GLU A 88 7.36 7.06 3.20
CA GLU A 88 7.68 8.11 4.19
C GLU A 88 7.33 7.69 5.63
N LEU A 89 6.21 6.98 5.82
CA LEU A 89 5.81 6.45 7.12
C LEU A 89 6.68 5.28 7.56
N PHE A 90 7.03 4.40 6.63
CA PHE A 90 7.92 3.27 6.89
C PHE A 90 9.30 3.76 7.36
N ALA A 91 9.84 4.81 6.72
CA ALA A 91 11.10 5.43 7.13
C ALA A 91 11.06 6.03 8.55
N LYS A 92 9.87 6.37 9.05
CA LYS A 92 9.64 6.88 10.41
C LYS A 92 9.32 5.78 11.43
N ASN A 93 9.36 4.51 11.02
CA ASN A 93 8.90 3.35 11.80
C ASN A 93 7.41 3.41 12.17
N GLU A 94 6.58 4.13 11.42
CA GLU A 94 5.13 4.16 11.62
C GLU A 94 4.47 3.00 10.84
N PHE A 95 4.85 1.76 11.17
CA PHE A 95 4.59 0.58 10.33
C PHE A 95 3.10 0.26 10.13
N GLU A 96 2.26 0.48 11.13
CA GLU A 96 0.81 0.28 11.01
C GLU A 96 0.22 1.21 9.93
N LYS A 97 0.59 2.49 9.96
CA LYS A 97 0.12 3.47 8.96
C LYS A 97 0.74 3.21 7.60
N ALA A 98 2.03 2.84 7.56
CA ALA A 98 2.68 2.45 6.32
C ALA A 98 1.97 1.25 5.66
N SER A 99 1.60 0.24 6.45
CA SER A 99 0.83 -0.92 5.98
C SER A 99 -0.52 -0.51 5.38
N TYR A 100 -1.23 0.41 6.03
CA TYR A 100 -2.47 0.97 5.51
C TYR A 100 -2.27 1.69 4.17
N ASP A 101 -1.30 2.60 4.08
CA ASP A 101 -1.04 3.37 2.85
C ASP A 101 -0.58 2.48 1.69
N TYR A 102 0.26 1.46 1.96
CA TYR A 102 0.64 0.48 0.93
C TYR A 102 -0.55 -0.36 0.44
N ASN A 103 -1.46 -0.76 1.32
CA ASN A 103 -2.69 -1.44 0.92
C ASN A 103 -3.56 -0.52 0.05
N MET A 104 -3.72 0.75 0.45
CA MET A 104 -4.43 1.73 -0.36
C MET A 104 -3.79 1.91 -1.74
N ALA A 105 -2.46 2.02 -1.81
CA ALA A 105 -1.73 2.08 -3.06
C ALA A 105 -2.04 0.87 -3.95
N TRP A 106 -2.00 -0.34 -3.40
CA TRP A 106 -2.36 -1.56 -4.12
C TRP A 106 -3.80 -1.52 -4.66
N GLN A 107 -4.78 -1.08 -3.86
CA GLN A 107 -6.18 -0.97 -4.32
C GLN A 107 -6.33 0.01 -5.48
N TYR A 108 -5.66 1.16 -5.42
CA TYR A 108 -5.64 2.13 -6.51
C TYR A 108 -5.00 1.54 -7.78
N TYR A 109 -3.88 0.81 -7.66
CA TYR A 109 -3.29 0.12 -8.80
C TYR A 109 -4.21 -0.97 -9.39
N VAL A 110 -4.96 -1.71 -8.58
CA VAL A 110 -5.96 -2.68 -9.06
C VAL A 110 -7.08 -1.98 -9.84
N LYS A 111 -7.55 -0.82 -9.36
CA LYS A 111 -8.54 -0.01 -10.10
C LYS A 111 -7.96 0.49 -11.42
N ALA A 112 -6.73 1.00 -11.41
CA ALA A 112 -6.02 1.44 -12.61
C ALA A 112 -5.88 0.31 -13.65
N ALA A 113 -5.45 -0.88 -13.20
CA ALA A 113 -5.36 -2.08 -14.05
C ALA A 113 -6.72 -2.44 -14.65
N THR A 114 -7.78 -2.40 -13.85
CA THR A 114 -9.14 -2.76 -14.28
C THR A 114 -9.65 -1.81 -15.36
N ALA A 115 -9.53 -0.50 -15.12
CA ALA A 115 -9.91 0.51 -16.10
C ALA A 115 -9.09 0.37 -17.40
N GLY A 116 -7.76 0.21 -17.28
CA GLY A 116 -6.88 0.05 -18.43
C GLY A 116 -7.16 -1.21 -19.25
N LEU A 117 -7.38 -2.36 -18.60
CA LEU A 117 -7.75 -3.60 -19.29
C LEU A 117 -9.10 -3.49 -19.99
N ASN A 118 -10.08 -2.81 -19.38
CA ASN A 118 -11.38 -2.55 -20.02
C ASN A 118 -11.24 -1.62 -21.23
N ALA A 119 -10.42 -0.57 -21.15
CA ALA A 119 -10.12 0.28 -22.29
C ALA A 119 -9.48 -0.52 -23.43
N LYS A 120 -8.47 -1.34 -23.10
CA LYS A 120 -7.81 -2.22 -24.07
C LYS A 120 -8.83 -3.13 -24.76
N ARG A 121 -9.72 -3.75 -23.98
CA ARG A 121 -10.78 -4.62 -24.45
C ARG A 121 -11.68 -3.94 -25.49
N ILE A 122 -12.12 -2.71 -25.22
CA ILE A 122 -12.93 -1.92 -26.16
C ILE A 122 -12.13 -1.62 -27.45
N LEU A 123 -10.85 -1.27 -27.32
CA LEU A 123 -10.00 -0.84 -28.44
C LEU A 123 -9.49 -1.98 -29.32
N THR A 124 -9.48 -3.22 -28.82
CA THR A 124 -8.97 -4.41 -29.52
C THR A 124 -10.05 -5.46 -29.79
N GLY A 125 -11.24 -5.34 -29.22
CA GLY A 125 -12.34 -6.29 -29.37
C GLY A 125 -12.09 -7.65 -28.68
N GLN A 126 -11.25 -7.66 -27.64
CA GLN A 126 -10.95 -8.86 -26.83
C GLN A 126 -11.96 -9.07 -25.69
#